data_AF-A0A967WNA6-F1
#
_entry.id   AF-A0A967WNA6-F1
#
_cell.length_a   1.000
_cell.length_b   1.000
_cell.length_c   1.000
_cell.angle_alpha   90.00
_cell.angle_beta   90.00
_cell.angle_gamma   90.00
#
_symmetry.space_group_name_H-M   'P 1'
#
loop_
_entity.id
_entity.type
_entity.pdbx_description
1 polymer ?
#
loop_
_entity_poly.entity_id
_entity_poly.type
_entity_poly.pdbx_seq_one_letter_code
_entity_poly.pdbx_strand_id
1 'polypeptide(L)' 'SDEDIGSPIIRQPSICIVMNPPSMDKYMDLVKPGGLLVANSTLVRTRSERDDIESIYVPANELAAELGNVKMANVVLLGA' A
#
# COMPACT_ATOMS: atom_id res chain seq x y z
N SER A 1 6.71 16.50 7.73
CA SER A 1 7.43 16.66 8.99
C SER A 1 8.57 17.59 8.70
N ASP A 2 8.69 18.67 9.45
CA ASP A 2 9.75 19.66 9.25
C ASP A 2 10.92 19.43 10.23
N GLU A 3 10.90 18.29 10.93
CA GLU A 3 11.94 17.84 11.86
C GLU A 3 12.91 16.85 11.20
N ASP A 4 14.15 16.85 11.69
CA ASP A 4 15.20 15.96 11.22
C ASP A 4 14.84 14.48 11.43
N ILE A 5 15.05 13.68 10.39
CA ILE A 5 14.84 12.23 10.45
C ILE A 5 16.02 11.59 11.20
N GLY A 6 15.81 11.26 12.48
CA GLY A 6 16.82 10.62 13.32
C GLY A 6 17.18 9.18 12.90
N SER A 7 16.31 8.49 12.15
CA SER A 7 16.60 7.19 11.54
C SER A 7 15.68 6.92 10.34
N PRO A 8 16.19 6.37 9.22
CA PRO A 8 15.37 6.02 8.07
C PRO A 8 14.54 4.73 8.28
N ILE A 9 14.73 4.01 9.40
CA ILE A 9 14.01 2.76 9.67
C ILE A 9 12.68 3.08 10.33
N ILE A 10 11.58 2.87 9.60
CA ILE A 10 10.21 3.03 10.09
C ILE A 10 9.71 1.68 10.63
N ARG A 11 9.38 1.63 11.91
CA ARG A 11 8.83 0.41 12.57
C ARG A 11 7.31 0.37 12.60
N GLN A 12 6.66 1.54 12.55
CA GLN A 12 5.20 1.69 12.62
C GLN A 12 4.72 2.75 11.63
N PRO A 13 4.64 2.44 10.32
CA PRO A 13 4.20 3.38 9.32
C PRO A 13 2.75 3.84 9.53
N SER A 14 2.50 5.13 9.24
CA SER A 14 1.15 5.69 9.16
C SER A 14 0.42 5.27 7.89
N ILE A 15 1.18 5.04 6.81
CA ILE A 15 0.65 4.64 5.49
C ILE A 15 1.58 3.55 4.93
N CYS A 16 1.01 2.47 4.38
CA CYS A 16 1.74 1.43 3.69
C CYS A 16 1.11 1.15 2.31
N ILE A 17 1.92 1.21 1.25
CA ILE A 17 1.51 0.86 -0.11
C ILE A 17 2.13 -0.50 -0.47
N VAL A 18 1.27 -1.47 -0.77
CA VAL A 18 1.63 -2.85 -1.04
C VAL A 18 1.32 -3.19 -2.50
N MET A 19 2.36 -3.57 -3.24
CA MET A 19 2.21 -3.87 -4.67
C MET A 19 2.15 -5.36 -5.00
N ASN A 20 2.54 -6.24 -4.09
CA ASN A 20 2.66 -7.67 -4.33
C ASN A 20 2.36 -8.47 -3.04
N PRO A 21 2.05 -9.77 -3.16
CA PRO A 21 1.72 -10.58 -1.98
C PRO A 21 2.82 -10.64 -0.92
N PRO A 22 4.12 -10.84 -1.23
CA PRO A 22 5.17 -10.82 -0.20
C PRO A 22 5.26 -9.52 0.60
N SER A 23 4.97 -8.38 -0.03
CA SER A 23 4.89 -7.08 0.65
C SER A 23 3.67 -7.00 1.58
N MET A 24 2.54 -7.62 1.24
CA MET A 24 1.36 -7.68 2.10
C MET A 24 1.73 -8.39 3.40
N ASP A 25 2.26 -9.61 3.28
CA ASP A 25 2.58 -10.48 4.40
C ASP A 25 3.64 -9.87 5.32
N LYS A 26 4.58 -9.11 4.76
CA LYS A 26 5.70 -8.54 5.52
C LYS A 26 5.36 -7.22 6.22
N TYR A 27 4.51 -6.38 5.63
CA TYR A 27 4.38 -4.99 6.04
C TYR A 27 3.00 -4.61 6.58
N MET A 28 1.96 -5.41 6.34
CA MET A 28 0.59 -5.10 6.81
C MET A 28 0.51 -4.97 8.33
N ASP A 29 1.15 -5.87 9.08
CA ASP A 29 1.15 -5.86 10.54
C ASP A 29 1.96 -4.70 11.16
N LEU A 30 2.82 -4.07 10.37
CA LEU A 30 3.60 -2.92 10.84
C LEU A 30 2.77 -1.64 10.83
N VAL A 31 1.69 -1.56 10.05
CA VAL A 31 0.83 -0.37 9.99
C VAL A 31 0.31 -0.08 11.39
N LYS A 32 0.52 1.15 11.85
CA LYS A 32 0.05 1.56 13.18
C LYS A 32 -1.49 1.56 13.22
N PRO A 33 -2.12 1.35 14.39
CA PRO A 33 -3.57 1.55 14.53
C PRO A 33 -4.00 2.94 14.04
N GLY A 34 -5.11 3.01 13.33
CA GLY A 34 -5.62 4.18 12.62
C GLY A 34 -4.82 4.57 11.36
N GLY A 35 -3.87 3.73 10.93
CA GLY A 35 -3.11 3.92 9.70
C GLY A 35 -3.84 3.44 8.46
N LEU A 36 -3.25 3.71 7.29
CA LEU A 36 -3.80 3.37 5.99
C LEU A 36 -2.95 2.32 5.28
N LEU A 37 -3.61 1.26 4.79
CA LEU A 37 -3.04 0.26 3.89
C LEU A 37 -3.65 0.45 2.50
N VAL A 38 -2.81 0.62 1.47
CA VAL A 38 -3.25 0.64 0.08
C VAL A 38 -2.62 -0.54 -0.65
N ALA A 39 -3.42 -1.41 -1.25
CA ALA A 39 -2.94 -2.63 -1.89
C ALA A 39 -3.34 -2.75 -3.36
N ASN A 40 -2.42 -3.24 -4.20
CA ASN A 40 -2.70 -3.60 -5.59
C ASN A 40 -3.56 -4.87 -5.65
N SER A 41 -4.88 -4.74 -5.80
CA SER A 41 -5.80 -5.87 -5.78
C SER A 41 -5.73 -6.80 -7.00
N THR A 42 -5.06 -6.37 -8.08
CA THR A 42 -4.80 -7.26 -9.22
C THR A 42 -3.81 -8.36 -8.84
N LEU A 43 -2.83 -8.07 -7.98
CA LEU A 43 -1.80 -9.03 -7.56
C LEU A 43 -2.02 -9.55 -6.14
N VAL A 44 -2.47 -8.70 -5.22
CA VAL A 44 -2.74 -9.04 -3.82
C VAL A 44 -4.20 -9.46 -3.69
N ARG A 45 -4.44 -10.75 -3.49
CA ARG A 45 -5.79 -11.30 -3.30
C ARG A 45 -6.20 -11.36 -1.83
N THR A 46 -5.24 -11.48 -0.92
CA THR A 46 -5.44 -11.48 0.53
C THR A 46 -5.93 -10.11 1.01
N ARG A 47 -6.89 -10.10 1.91
CA ARG A 47 -7.40 -8.89 2.58
C ARG A 47 -6.86 -8.86 4.01
N SER A 48 -6.61 -7.66 4.52
CA SER A 48 -6.32 -7.48 5.94
C SER A 48 -7.53 -7.90 6.77
N GLU A 49 -7.28 -8.62 7.85
CA GLU A 49 -8.29 -9.00 8.85
C GLU A 49 -8.34 -7.99 10.02
N ARG A 50 -7.50 -6.95 9.97
CA ARG A 50 -7.44 -5.90 10.99
C ARG A 50 -8.59 -4.93 10.83
N ASP A 51 -9.27 -4.64 11.94
CA ASP A 51 -10.34 -3.65 12.06
C ASP A 51 -9.86 -2.29 12.56
N ASP A 52 -8.62 -2.23 13.04
CA ASP A 52 -7.98 -1.04 13.59
C ASP A 52 -7.21 -0.22 12.52
N ILE A 53 -7.25 -0.60 11.25
CA ILE A 53 -6.62 0.15 10.14
C ILE A 53 -7.59 0.34 8.98
N GLU A 54 -7.42 1.41 8.22
CA GLU A 54 -8.14 1.62 6.97
C GLU A 54 -7.44 0.86 5.83
N SER A 55 -8.21 0.17 4.98
CA SER A 55 -7.66 -0.60 3.87
C SER A 55 -8.34 -0.27 2.55
N ILE A 56 -7.56 0.18 1.57
CA ILE A 56 -7.99 0.50 0.20
C ILE A 56 -7.34 -0.50 -0.76
N TYR A 57 -8.13 -1.00 -1.71
CA TYR A 57 -7.69 -2.02 -2.65
C TYR A 57 -7.98 -1.57 -4.07
N VAL A 58 -6.93 -1.37 -4.84
CA VAL A 58 -7.00 -0.76 -6.17
C VAL A 58 -6.51 -1.77 -7.21
N PRO A 59 -7.28 -2.07 -8.28
CA PRO A 59 -6.84 -2.96 -9.36
C PRO A 59 -5.84 -2.23 -10.27
N ALA A 60 -4.67 -1.89 -9.73
CA ALA A 60 -3.77 -0.91 -10.29
C ALA A 60 -3.21 -1.32 -11.66
N ASN A 61 -2.99 -2.63 -11.88
CA ASN A 61 -2.50 -3.12 -13.16
C ASN A 61 -3.58 -3.06 -14.25
N GLU A 62 -4.85 -3.31 -13.90
CA GLU A 62 -5.97 -3.23 -14.83
C GLU A 62 -6.19 -1.78 -15.26
N LEU A 63 -6.24 -0.86 -14.30
CA LEU A 63 -6.33 0.59 -14.56
C LEU A 63 -5.14 1.10 -15.39
N ALA A 64 -3.92 0.65 -15.09
CA ALA A 64 -2.74 1.00 -15.88
C ALA A 64 -2.79 0.44 -17.30
N ALA A 65 -3.36 -0.75 -17.49
CA ALA A 65 -3.56 -1.36 -18.81
C ALA A 65 -4.62 -0.60 -19.63
N GLU A 66 -5.72 -0.15 -19.02
CA GLU A 66 -6.74 0.69 -19.66
C GLU A 66 -6.15 2.02 -20.14
N LEU A 67 -5.19 2.57 -19.40
CA LEU A 67 -4.43 3.76 -19.79
C LEU A 67 -3.34 3.50 -20.84
N GLY A 68 -3.24 2.28 -21.36
CA GLY A 68 -2.29 1.87 -22.39
C GLY A 68 -0.85 1.70 -21.90
N ASN A 69 -0.60 1.75 -20.59
CA ASN A 69 0.74 1.62 -20.03
C ASN A 69 0.74 0.88 -18.69
N VAL A 70 0.92 -0.43 -18.74
CA VAL A 70 1.01 -1.32 -17.57
C VAL A 70 2.09 -0.94 -16.55
N LYS A 71 3.09 -0.13 -16.94
CA LYS A 71 4.13 0.35 -16.01
C LYS A 71 3.63 1.46 -15.07
N MET A 72 2.42 1.97 -15.29
CA MET A 72 1.81 3.05 -14.50
C MET A 72 1.12 2.59 -13.22
N ALA A 73 1.13 1.31 -12.88
CA ALA A 73 0.44 0.78 -11.70
C ALA A 73 0.82 1.51 -10.38
N ASN A 74 2.09 1.92 -10.24
CA ASN A 74 2.56 2.65 -9.05
C ASN A 74 1.97 4.06 -8.98
N VAL A 75 1.77 4.69 -10.13
CA VAL A 75 1.19 6.04 -10.23
C VAL A 75 -0.30 5.99 -9.93
N VAL A 76 -0.98 4.95 -10.41
CA VAL A 76 -2.40 4.71 -10.10
C VAL A 76 -2.61 4.57 -8.59
N LEU A 77 -1.76 3.80 -7.90
CA LEU A 77 -1.84 3.64 -6.44
C LEU A 77 -1.47 4.91 -5.66
N LEU A 78 -0.57 5.73 -6.20
CA LEU A 78 -0.18 6.99 -5.55
C LEU A 78 -1.29 8.06 -5.63
N GLY A 79 -2.14 8.00 -6.66
CA GLY A 79 -3.25 8.93 -6.85
C GLY A 79 -4.57 8.50 -6.20
N ALA A 80 -4.62 7.32 -5.59
CA ALA A 80 -5.78 6.78 -4.87
C ALA A 80 -5.81 7.29 -3.43
#